data_AF-A0A6V8CRA5-F1
#
_entry.id   AF-A0A6V8CRA5-F1
#
_cell.length_a   1.000
_cell.length_b   1.000
_cell.length_c   1.000
_cell.angle_alpha   90.00
_cell.angle_beta   90.00
_cell.angle_gamma   90.00
#
_symmetry.space_group_name_H-M   'P 1'
#
loop_
_entity.id
_entity.type
_entity.pdbx_description
1 polymer ?
#
loop_
_entity_poly.entity_id
_entity_poly.type
_entity_poly.pdbx_seq_one_letter_code
_entity_poly.pdbx_strand_id
1 'polypeptide(L)'
;MTSLAGKLHTKMQSTISECAVEAAEAITMTSNDSVVADPTRVKVIARSGPSLEQSKLITGLALPKKRAHVEMPSTLGAGSILLVDGGLELRSLSTDVQLSVTSTSVLQSFRDAEQQRLLEQVEMLKKLDITLLACREGIDDSMHAHLAEAGIKAFRRVAKSDLELLARGCGARLVPTIHQAKDADVGVFISSRCERWGDVDHWILETDEGGATFVASGSTETVVGEVERCFADALGVACRLKEDPRLIPGGGATYIALARRLRRYAETVPGREQLAIEAFADGLETIPRVLAENAGMDSIDTLLQIVSIQSTENDDTIGLNVLTRQPENMREANIVEPSRVLEQAISGASEATIAVLRIDDVLWAKQEISVPDDVQATLDGTAADRR
;
A
#
# COMPACT_ATOMS: atom_id res chain seq x y z
N MET A 1 -15.12 1.93 11.18
CA MET A 1 -15.61 3.33 11.21
C MET A 1 -14.82 4.23 12.15
N THR A 2 -14.53 3.84 13.39
CA THR A 2 -13.82 4.68 14.38
C THR A 2 -12.50 5.26 13.88
N SER A 3 -11.70 4.49 13.14
CA SER A 3 -10.43 4.94 12.54
C SER A 3 -10.54 6.08 11.52
N LEU A 4 -11.74 6.29 10.96
CA LEU A 4 -12.02 7.32 9.96
C LEU A 4 -12.81 8.51 10.52
N ALA A 5 -13.23 8.44 11.79
CA ALA A 5 -13.98 9.51 12.43
C ALA A 5 -13.14 10.81 12.46
N GLY A 6 -13.77 11.92 12.08
CA GLY A 6 -13.13 13.24 12.03
C GLY A 6 -12.32 13.56 10.76
N LYS A 7 -12.20 12.63 9.80
CA LYS A 7 -11.42 12.84 8.55
C LYS A 7 -12.29 13.12 7.32
N LEU A 8 -13.42 12.43 7.19
CA LEU A 8 -14.31 12.50 6.02
C LEU A 8 -15.77 12.62 6.42
N HIS A 9 -16.66 12.89 5.44
CA HIS A 9 -18.10 12.87 5.65
C HIS A 9 -18.58 11.46 6.03
N THR A 10 -19.55 11.33 6.96
CA THR A 10 -19.94 10.04 7.58
C THR A 10 -20.29 8.93 6.59
N LYS A 11 -21.06 9.26 5.54
CA LYS A 11 -21.45 8.30 4.48
C LYS A 11 -20.25 7.78 3.69
N MET A 12 -19.16 8.53 3.61
CA MET A 12 -17.94 8.09 2.93
C MET A 12 -17.09 7.21 3.85
N GLN A 13 -17.10 7.51 5.16
CA GLN A 13 -16.41 6.67 6.13
C GLN A 13 -16.95 5.24 6.11
N SER A 14 -18.27 5.05 5.96
CA SER A 14 -18.86 3.71 5.85
C SER A 14 -18.34 2.99 4.61
N THR A 15 -18.45 3.59 3.43
CA THR A 15 -18.01 2.97 2.16
C THR A 15 -16.52 2.64 2.17
N ILE A 16 -15.66 3.55 2.63
CA ILE A 16 -14.20 3.30 2.71
C ILE A 16 -13.91 2.21 3.75
N SER A 17 -14.62 2.20 4.89
CA SER A 17 -14.41 1.18 5.90
C SER A 17 -14.85 -0.20 5.45
N GLU A 18 -15.95 -0.31 4.72
CA GLU A 18 -16.42 -1.56 4.10
C GLU A 18 -15.38 -2.06 3.09
N CYS A 19 -14.96 -1.19 2.15
CA CYS A 19 -13.91 -1.53 1.18
C CYS A 19 -12.59 -1.96 1.85
N ALA A 20 -12.20 -1.31 2.95
CA ALA A 20 -10.97 -1.64 3.66
C ALA A 20 -11.05 -2.99 4.37
N VAL A 21 -12.21 -3.35 4.92
CA VAL A 21 -12.44 -4.65 5.54
C VAL A 21 -12.47 -5.76 4.48
N GLU A 22 -13.20 -5.55 3.38
CA GLU A 22 -13.21 -6.48 2.24
C GLU A 22 -11.82 -6.67 1.64
N ALA A 23 -11.04 -5.59 1.53
CA ALA A 23 -9.65 -5.65 1.05
C ALA A 23 -8.76 -6.43 2.02
N ALA A 24 -8.89 -6.20 3.32
CA ALA A 24 -8.15 -6.95 4.34
C ALA A 24 -8.51 -8.44 4.29
N GLU A 25 -9.77 -8.79 4.05
CA GLU A 25 -10.21 -10.18 3.89
C GLU A 25 -9.61 -10.83 2.64
N ALA A 26 -9.64 -10.14 1.50
CA ALA A 26 -9.09 -10.64 0.25
C ALA A 26 -7.57 -10.90 0.30
N ILE A 27 -6.83 -10.19 1.15
CA ILE A 27 -5.36 -10.33 1.26
C ILE A 27 -4.90 -11.19 2.44
N THR A 28 -5.82 -11.57 3.34
CA THR A 28 -5.49 -12.35 4.54
C THR A 28 -5.07 -13.75 4.13
N MET A 29 -3.87 -14.16 4.57
CA MET A 29 -3.40 -15.53 4.39
C MET A 29 -3.08 -16.16 5.74
N THR A 30 -3.28 -17.48 5.82
CA THR A 30 -2.77 -18.28 6.93
C THR A 30 -1.42 -18.85 6.54
N SER A 31 -0.36 -18.44 7.23
CA SER A 31 1.00 -18.95 7.00
C SER A 31 1.59 -19.39 8.34
N ASN A 32 2.03 -20.65 8.42
CA ASN A 32 2.67 -21.23 9.61
C ASN A 32 1.87 -20.97 10.92
N ASP A 33 0.57 -21.25 10.93
CA ASP A 33 -0.37 -21.00 12.04
C ASP A 33 -0.50 -19.53 12.50
N SER A 34 0.04 -18.59 11.73
CA SER A 34 -0.13 -17.15 11.93
C SER A 34 -0.96 -16.55 10.80
N VAL A 35 -1.95 -15.74 11.18
CA VAL A 35 -2.74 -14.94 10.24
C VAL A 35 -1.93 -13.69 9.90
N VAL A 36 -1.63 -13.49 8.61
CA VAL A 36 -0.88 -12.33 8.12
C VAL A 36 -1.71 -11.60 7.07
N ALA A 37 -1.87 -10.29 7.27
CA ALA A 37 -2.57 -9.41 6.34
C ALA A 37 -1.62 -8.29 5.89
N ASP A 38 -1.03 -8.45 4.72
CA ASP A 38 -0.03 -7.53 4.19
C ASP A 38 -0.67 -6.44 3.33
N PRO A 39 -0.73 -5.17 3.79
CA PRO A 39 -1.38 -4.08 3.06
C PRO A 39 -0.71 -3.76 1.72
N THR A 40 0.55 -4.16 1.49
CA THR A 40 1.24 -3.95 0.20
C THR A 40 0.61 -4.72 -0.97
N ARG A 41 -0.28 -5.67 -0.67
CA ARG A 41 -1.03 -6.46 -1.64
C ARG A 41 -2.29 -5.76 -2.15
N VAL A 42 -2.66 -4.63 -1.55
CA VAL A 42 -3.76 -3.81 -2.02
C VAL A 42 -3.20 -2.66 -2.84
N LYS A 43 -3.53 -2.64 -4.12
CA LYS A 43 -3.18 -1.51 -4.99
C LYS A 43 -4.22 -0.41 -4.84
N VAL A 44 -3.79 0.84 -4.89
CA VAL A 44 -4.69 2.00 -4.90
C VAL A 44 -4.54 2.71 -6.24
N ILE A 45 -5.66 3.05 -6.87
CA ILE A 45 -5.69 3.83 -8.11
C ILE A 45 -6.54 5.07 -7.90
N ALA A 46 -5.93 6.23 -8.13
CA ALA A 46 -6.60 7.52 -8.19
C ALA A 46 -7.47 7.63 -9.46
N ARG A 47 -8.73 8.01 -9.26
CA ARG A 47 -9.67 8.32 -10.34
C ARG A 47 -10.33 9.68 -10.08
N SER A 48 -9.81 10.71 -10.72
CA SER A 48 -10.37 12.07 -10.67
C SER A 48 -11.62 12.21 -11.56
N GLY A 49 -12.62 12.94 -11.08
CA GLY A 49 -13.83 13.32 -11.83
C GLY A 49 -15.14 12.79 -11.22
N PRO A 50 -15.31 11.47 -11.02
CA PRO A 50 -16.54 10.92 -10.46
C PRO A 50 -16.76 11.32 -9.00
N SER A 51 -18.00 11.16 -8.52
CA SER A 51 -18.29 11.38 -7.10
C SER A 51 -17.55 10.37 -6.22
N LEU A 52 -17.25 10.77 -4.99
CA LEU A 52 -16.54 9.94 -4.01
C LEU A 52 -17.27 8.63 -3.69
N GLU A 53 -18.59 8.64 -3.81
CA GLU A 53 -19.46 7.47 -3.60
C GLU A 53 -19.23 6.37 -4.65
N GLN A 54 -18.52 6.65 -5.75
CA GLN A 54 -18.14 5.66 -6.75
C GLN A 54 -16.81 4.96 -6.44
N SER A 55 -16.19 5.28 -5.30
CA SER A 55 -15.03 4.54 -4.81
C SER A 55 -15.44 3.10 -4.52
N LYS A 56 -14.68 2.15 -5.05
CA LYS A 56 -15.02 0.72 -4.96
C LYS A 56 -13.76 -0.13 -4.86
N LEU A 57 -13.92 -1.27 -4.21
CA LEU A 57 -12.94 -2.34 -4.26
C LEU A 57 -13.18 -3.19 -5.50
N ILE A 58 -12.10 -3.56 -6.18
CA ILE A 58 -12.09 -4.58 -7.22
C ILE A 58 -11.31 -5.76 -6.67
N THR A 59 -11.94 -6.94 -6.65
CA THR A 59 -11.30 -8.23 -6.33
C THR A 59 -10.43 -8.64 -7.52
N GLY A 60 -9.15 -8.27 -7.47
CA GLY A 60 -8.18 -8.43 -8.53
C GLY A 60 -7.27 -7.21 -8.69
N LEU A 61 -6.62 -7.12 -9.86
CA LEU A 61 -5.68 -6.04 -10.18
C LEU A 61 -6.21 -5.14 -11.28
N ALA A 62 -6.29 -3.84 -11.01
CA ALA A 62 -6.47 -2.83 -12.04
C ALA A 62 -5.13 -2.12 -12.34
N LEU A 63 -4.85 -1.84 -13.61
CA LEU A 63 -3.62 -1.23 -14.08
C LEU A 63 -3.93 -0.19 -15.16
N PRO A 64 -3.30 1.00 -15.17
CA PRO A 64 -3.45 2.00 -16.23
C PRO A 64 -2.70 1.55 -17.49
N LYS A 65 -3.26 0.57 -18.20
CA LYS A 65 -2.67 -0.09 -19.36
C LYS A 65 -3.70 -0.27 -20.46
N LYS A 66 -3.28 0.09 -21.67
CA LYS A 66 -4.00 -0.22 -22.92
C LYS A 66 -3.56 -1.56 -23.50
N ARG A 67 -4.47 -2.19 -24.24
CA ARG A 67 -4.18 -3.37 -25.06
C ARG A 67 -3.07 -3.05 -26.06
N ALA A 68 -2.23 -4.04 -26.39
CA ALA A 68 -1.17 -3.86 -27.37
C ALA A 68 -1.73 -3.48 -28.75
N HIS A 69 -2.84 -4.10 -29.17
CA HIS A 69 -3.51 -3.83 -30.43
C HIS A 69 -5.03 -3.61 -30.25
N VAL A 70 -5.64 -2.85 -31.17
CA VAL A 70 -7.08 -2.50 -31.09
C VAL A 70 -7.98 -3.69 -31.42
N GLU A 71 -7.52 -4.60 -32.29
CA GLU A 71 -8.26 -5.81 -32.71
C GLU A 71 -8.27 -6.92 -31.64
N MET A 72 -7.40 -6.83 -30.63
CA MET A 72 -7.44 -7.77 -29.50
C MET A 72 -8.77 -7.64 -28.74
N PRO A 73 -9.32 -8.69 -28.12
CA PRO A 73 -10.59 -8.59 -27.40
C PRO A 73 -10.53 -7.59 -26.23
N SER A 74 -11.55 -6.74 -26.09
CA SER A 74 -11.67 -5.80 -24.97
C SER A 74 -12.01 -6.53 -23.66
N THR A 75 -12.82 -7.58 -23.76
CA THR A 75 -13.28 -8.42 -22.66
C THR A 75 -12.95 -9.88 -22.93
N LEU A 76 -12.55 -10.60 -21.89
CA LEU A 76 -12.31 -12.03 -21.87
C LEU A 76 -12.97 -12.58 -20.61
N GLY A 77 -13.61 -13.75 -20.73
CA GLY A 77 -14.08 -14.53 -19.58
C GLY A 77 -12.92 -15.23 -18.87
N ALA A 78 -13.20 -16.34 -18.20
CA ALA A 78 -12.17 -17.12 -17.53
C ALA A 78 -11.16 -17.67 -18.55
N GLY A 79 -9.88 -17.65 -18.19
CA GLY A 79 -8.82 -18.05 -19.10
C GLY A 79 -7.47 -18.19 -18.41
N SER A 80 -6.47 -18.46 -19.24
CA SER A 80 -5.07 -18.68 -18.89
C SER A 80 -4.23 -17.44 -19.14
N ILE A 81 -3.33 -17.13 -18.21
CA ILE A 81 -2.41 -15.98 -18.28
C ILE A 81 -0.95 -16.44 -18.19
N LEU A 82 -0.09 -15.83 -19.01
CA LEU A 82 1.35 -15.94 -18.90
C LEU A 82 1.97 -14.58 -18.55
N LEU A 83 2.85 -14.58 -17.56
CA LEU A 83 3.57 -13.41 -17.07
C LEU A 83 5.05 -13.53 -17.40
N VAL A 84 5.60 -12.52 -18.07
CA VAL A 84 6.96 -12.56 -18.60
C VAL A 84 7.78 -11.36 -18.09
N ASP A 85 8.92 -11.62 -17.45
CA ASP A 85 9.88 -10.60 -16.97
C ASP A 85 10.74 -10.01 -18.12
N GLY A 86 10.47 -10.45 -19.34
CA GLY A 86 11.02 -9.96 -20.59
C GLY A 86 9.96 -9.39 -21.53
N GLY A 87 10.23 -9.43 -22.83
CA GLY A 87 9.33 -8.97 -23.88
C GLY A 87 9.16 -10.00 -24.99
N LEU A 88 8.24 -9.69 -25.91
CA LEU A 88 8.13 -10.34 -27.21
C LEU A 88 8.84 -9.45 -28.23
N GLU A 89 10.13 -9.22 -28.02
CA GLU A 89 10.96 -8.37 -28.88
C GLU A 89 12.39 -8.92 -28.91
N LEU A 90 13.14 -8.52 -29.94
CA LEU A 90 14.53 -8.93 -30.08
C LEU A 90 15.37 -8.15 -29.07
N ARG A 91 16.09 -8.87 -28.20
CA ARG A 91 17.03 -8.24 -27.27
C ARG A 91 18.29 -7.84 -28.01
N SER A 92 18.73 -6.60 -27.80
CA SER A 92 20.09 -6.21 -28.13
C SER A 92 21.06 -7.05 -27.30
N LEU A 93 22.10 -7.57 -27.95
CA LEU A 93 23.15 -8.31 -27.26
C LEU A 93 23.91 -7.34 -26.34
N SER A 94 24.16 -7.73 -25.10
CA SER A 94 24.84 -6.89 -24.09
C SER A 94 26.33 -6.67 -24.38
N THR A 95 26.88 -7.38 -25.36
CA THR A 95 28.25 -7.23 -25.84
C THR A 95 28.22 -6.51 -27.18
N ASP A 96 29.20 -5.64 -27.44
CA ASP A 96 29.37 -4.95 -28.73
C ASP A 96 29.64 -5.96 -29.86
N VAL A 97 28.57 -6.55 -30.39
CA VAL A 97 28.59 -7.42 -31.55
C VAL A 97 28.37 -6.56 -32.78
N GLN A 98 29.45 -6.26 -33.50
CA GLN A 98 29.36 -5.62 -34.81
C GLN A 98 29.06 -6.69 -35.87
N LEU A 99 27.80 -6.74 -36.32
CA LEU A 99 27.40 -7.56 -37.45
C LEU A 99 28.00 -6.97 -38.74
N SER A 100 29.01 -7.65 -39.28
CA SER A 100 29.59 -7.30 -40.58
C SER A 100 28.73 -7.88 -41.70
N VAL A 101 27.89 -7.04 -42.28
CA VAL A 101 26.97 -7.42 -43.35
C VAL A 101 27.70 -7.42 -44.69
N THR A 102 27.91 -8.59 -45.28
CA THR A 102 28.67 -8.76 -46.54
C THR A 102 27.81 -8.70 -47.80
N SER A 103 26.49 -8.86 -47.71
CA SER A 103 25.55 -8.74 -48.85
C SER A 103 24.13 -8.41 -48.42
N THR A 104 23.32 -7.91 -49.35
CA THR A 104 21.88 -7.64 -49.14
C THR A 104 21.07 -8.92 -48.90
N SER A 105 21.49 -10.05 -49.48
CA SER A 105 20.86 -11.35 -49.25
C SER A 105 21.04 -11.84 -47.81
N VAL A 106 22.20 -11.60 -47.21
CA VAL A 106 22.47 -11.96 -45.81
C VAL A 106 21.57 -11.14 -44.89
N LEU A 107 21.43 -9.82 -45.11
CA LEU A 107 20.50 -8.98 -44.33
C LEU A 107 19.08 -9.52 -44.32
N GLN A 108 18.59 -9.97 -45.48
CA GLN A 108 17.23 -10.46 -45.59
C GLN A 108 17.05 -11.78 -44.85
N SER A 109 17.98 -12.72 -45.00
CA SER A 109 17.96 -13.97 -44.22
C SER A 109 18.02 -13.75 -42.70
N PHE A 110 18.72 -12.72 -42.24
CA PHE A 110 18.74 -12.35 -40.82
C PHE A 110 17.38 -11.83 -40.35
N ARG A 111 16.75 -10.94 -41.12
CA ARG A 111 15.40 -10.43 -40.81
C ARG A 111 14.36 -11.54 -40.80
N ASP A 112 14.43 -12.45 -41.77
CA ASP A 112 13.52 -13.59 -41.87
C ASP A 112 13.68 -14.52 -40.66
N ALA A 113 14.93 -14.82 -40.27
CA ALA A 113 15.23 -15.63 -39.09
C ALA A 113 14.79 -14.97 -37.78
N GLU A 114 14.97 -13.65 -37.65
CA GLU A 114 14.50 -12.86 -36.50
C GLU A 114 12.98 -12.90 -36.37
N GLN A 115 12.27 -12.67 -37.48
CA GLN A 115 10.81 -12.71 -37.50
C GLN A 115 10.29 -14.13 -37.21
N GLN A 116 10.93 -15.15 -37.78
CA GLN A 116 10.58 -16.55 -37.53
C GLN A 116 10.72 -16.91 -36.04
N ARG A 117 11.75 -16.40 -35.36
CA ARG A 117 11.94 -16.63 -33.92
C ARG A 117 10.82 -16.03 -33.07
N LEU A 118 10.32 -14.84 -33.44
CA LEU A 118 9.18 -14.23 -32.75
C LEU A 118 7.88 -14.99 -33.03
N LEU A 119 7.68 -15.46 -34.26
CA LEU A 119 6.54 -16.30 -34.63
C LEU A 119 6.53 -17.62 -33.85
N GLU A 120 7.69 -18.27 -33.67
CA GLU A 120 7.82 -19.47 -32.85
C GLU A 120 7.39 -19.25 -31.39
N GLN A 121 7.62 -18.04 -30.83
CA GLN A 121 7.14 -17.68 -29.50
C GLN A 121 5.62 -17.55 -29.47
N VAL A 122 5.00 -16.94 -30.48
CA VAL A 122 3.53 -16.85 -30.58
C VAL A 122 2.90 -18.24 -30.72
N GLU A 123 3.50 -19.12 -31.53
CA GLU A 123 3.03 -20.50 -31.67
C GLU A 123 3.18 -21.31 -30.37
N MET A 124 4.21 -21.03 -29.56
CA MET A 124 4.32 -21.62 -28.23
C MET A 124 3.18 -21.15 -27.30
N LEU A 125 2.83 -19.86 -27.34
CA LEU A 125 1.71 -19.35 -26.55
C LEU A 125 0.39 -20.05 -26.90
N LYS A 126 0.16 -20.30 -28.20
CA LYS A 126 -1.01 -21.08 -28.67
C LYS A 126 -0.98 -22.52 -28.17
N LYS A 127 0.19 -23.17 -28.17
CA LYS A 127 0.33 -24.57 -27.69
C LYS A 127 0.03 -24.71 -26.20
N LEU A 128 0.36 -23.69 -25.41
CA LEU A 128 0.05 -23.60 -23.98
C LEU A 128 -1.39 -23.10 -23.71
N ASP A 129 -2.19 -22.92 -24.77
CA ASP A 129 -3.57 -22.41 -24.72
C ASP A 129 -3.69 -21.09 -23.94
N ILE A 130 -2.71 -20.17 -24.10
CA ILE A 130 -2.65 -18.90 -23.37
C ILE A 130 -3.58 -17.88 -24.01
N THR A 131 -4.50 -17.33 -23.21
CA THR A 131 -5.45 -16.29 -23.68
C THR A 131 -5.00 -14.86 -23.37
N LEU A 132 -4.10 -14.70 -22.40
CA LEU A 132 -3.65 -13.40 -21.88
C LEU A 132 -2.14 -13.38 -21.64
N LEU A 133 -1.45 -12.39 -22.20
CA LEU A 133 0.00 -12.20 -22.08
C LEU A 133 0.31 -10.85 -21.42
N ALA A 134 1.14 -10.86 -20.38
CA ALA A 134 1.66 -9.63 -19.78
C ALA A 134 3.18 -9.65 -19.72
N CYS A 135 3.81 -8.66 -20.36
CA CYS A 135 5.26 -8.54 -20.48
C CYS A 135 5.79 -7.31 -19.74
N ARG A 136 6.94 -7.46 -19.07
CA ARG A 136 7.67 -6.33 -18.47
C ARG A 136 8.28 -5.41 -19.51
N GLU A 137 8.77 -5.97 -20.62
CA GLU A 137 9.42 -5.21 -21.70
C GLU A 137 8.41 -4.93 -22.84
N GLY A 138 8.89 -4.68 -24.05
CA GLY A 138 8.06 -4.42 -25.21
C GLY A 138 7.45 -5.68 -25.84
N ILE A 139 6.60 -5.43 -26.83
CA ILE A 139 6.08 -6.43 -27.77
C ILE A 139 6.28 -5.79 -29.13
N ASP A 140 7.02 -6.47 -30.00
CA ASP A 140 7.31 -6.03 -31.36
C ASP A 140 6.02 -5.79 -32.14
N ASP A 141 5.95 -4.67 -32.87
CA ASP A 141 4.74 -4.26 -33.59
C ASP A 141 4.33 -5.27 -34.67
N SER A 142 5.30 -5.99 -35.27
CA SER A 142 5.01 -7.04 -36.27
C SER A 142 4.23 -8.22 -35.67
N MET A 143 4.32 -8.44 -34.35
CA MET A 143 3.66 -9.54 -33.66
C MET A 143 2.24 -9.19 -33.17
N HIS A 144 1.84 -7.92 -33.20
CA HIS A 144 0.53 -7.48 -32.69
C HIS A 144 -0.63 -8.13 -33.43
N ALA A 145 -0.56 -8.18 -34.77
CA ALA A 145 -1.55 -8.83 -35.61
C ALA A 145 -1.60 -10.34 -35.36
N HIS A 146 -0.44 -10.99 -35.28
CA HIS A 146 -0.37 -12.43 -35.02
C HIS A 146 -0.93 -12.83 -33.65
N LEU A 147 -0.70 -12.01 -32.61
CA LEU A 147 -1.32 -12.20 -31.30
C LEU A 147 -2.84 -11.99 -31.35
N ALA A 148 -3.32 -11.00 -32.09
CA ALA A 148 -4.75 -10.74 -32.25
C ALA A 148 -5.46 -11.87 -33.02
N GLU A 149 -4.88 -12.36 -34.11
CA GLU A 149 -5.37 -13.53 -34.87
C GLU A 149 -5.36 -14.80 -34.03
N ALA A 150 -4.38 -14.94 -33.13
CA ALA A 150 -4.31 -16.02 -32.16
C ALA A 150 -5.35 -15.92 -31.02
N GLY A 151 -6.09 -14.81 -30.92
CA GLY A 151 -7.01 -14.55 -29.82
C GLY A 151 -6.33 -14.19 -28.50
N ILE A 152 -5.03 -13.88 -28.52
CA ILE A 152 -4.24 -13.59 -27.32
C ILE A 152 -4.27 -12.09 -27.03
N LYS A 153 -4.84 -11.73 -25.88
CA LYS A 153 -4.81 -10.36 -25.39
C LYS A 153 -3.46 -10.07 -24.77
N ALA A 154 -2.80 -8.99 -25.17
CA ALA A 154 -1.44 -8.71 -24.70
C ALA A 154 -1.27 -7.31 -24.09
N PHE A 155 -0.46 -7.23 -23.04
CA PHE A 155 -0.05 -6.00 -22.37
C PHE A 155 1.48 -5.93 -22.28
N ARG A 156 2.02 -4.76 -22.61
CA ARG A 156 3.47 -4.51 -22.62
C ARG A 156 3.87 -3.46 -21.59
N ARG A 157 5.15 -3.46 -21.21
CA ARG A 157 5.75 -2.52 -20.27
C ARG A 157 5.09 -2.54 -18.88
N VAL A 158 4.63 -3.69 -18.42
CA VAL A 158 4.01 -3.85 -17.09
C VAL A 158 5.10 -3.75 -16.02
N ALA A 159 4.87 -3.01 -14.93
CA ALA A 159 5.87 -2.88 -13.88
C ALA A 159 6.14 -4.25 -13.23
N LYS A 160 7.38 -4.50 -12.80
CA LYS A 160 7.74 -5.79 -12.19
C LYS A 160 6.91 -6.09 -10.93
N SER A 161 6.70 -5.08 -10.08
CA SER A 161 5.81 -5.20 -8.91
C SER A 161 4.39 -5.60 -9.27
N ASP A 162 3.87 -5.10 -10.39
CA ASP A 162 2.52 -5.44 -10.87
C ASP A 162 2.46 -6.87 -11.40
N LEU A 163 3.51 -7.32 -12.12
CA LEU A 163 3.63 -8.72 -12.55
C LEU A 163 3.73 -9.67 -11.36
N GLU A 164 4.43 -9.29 -10.30
CA GLU A 164 4.52 -10.10 -9.07
C GLU A 164 3.16 -10.21 -8.35
N LEU A 165 2.38 -9.13 -8.34
CA LEU A 165 1.00 -9.15 -7.82
C LEU A 165 0.07 -10.03 -8.68
N LEU A 166 0.15 -9.88 -10.01
CA LEU A 166 -0.59 -10.75 -10.95
C LEU A 166 -0.20 -12.22 -10.80
N ALA A 167 1.08 -12.51 -10.61
CA ALA A 167 1.59 -13.87 -10.45
C ALA A 167 0.96 -14.54 -9.23
N ARG A 168 0.93 -13.82 -8.10
CA ARG A 168 0.30 -14.31 -6.88
C ARG A 168 -1.20 -14.50 -7.06
N GLY A 169 -1.90 -13.52 -7.63
CA GLY A 169 -3.35 -13.60 -7.73
C GLY A 169 -3.86 -14.65 -8.73
N CYS A 170 -3.12 -14.87 -9.80
CA CYS A 170 -3.45 -15.88 -10.81
C CYS A 170 -2.84 -17.26 -10.53
N GLY A 171 -2.03 -17.41 -9.48
CA GLY A 171 -1.22 -18.61 -9.25
C GLY A 171 -0.18 -18.88 -10.35
N ALA A 172 0.22 -17.85 -11.10
CA ALA A 172 1.19 -17.96 -12.19
C ALA A 172 2.63 -17.85 -11.68
N ARG A 173 3.60 -18.36 -12.45
CA ARG A 173 5.02 -18.10 -12.21
C ARG A 173 5.54 -17.07 -13.21
N LEU A 174 6.29 -16.09 -12.70
CA LEU A 174 6.96 -15.12 -13.56
C LEU A 174 8.12 -15.79 -14.32
N VAL A 175 8.01 -15.86 -15.65
CA VAL A 175 9.00 -16.50 -16.53
C VAL A 175 9.91 -15.44 -17.17
N PRO A 176 11.24 -15.64 -17.28
CA PRO A 176 12.13 -14.63 -17.87
C PRO A 176 11.97 -14.50 -19.40
N THR A 177 11.56 -15.55 -20.10
CA THR A 177 11.41 -15.57 -21.56
C THR A 177 10.35 -16.58 -21.97
N ILE A 178 9.56 -16.26 -23.00
CA ILE A 178 8.46 -17.10 -23.48
C ILE A 178 8.94 -18.53 -23.81
N HIS A 179 10.12 -18.69 -24.41
CA HIS A 179 10.67 -20.01 -24.73
C HIS A 179 10.85 -20.98 -23.55
N GLN A 180 10.93 -20.46 -22.32
CA GLN A 180 11.12 -21.29 -21.12
C GLN A 180 9.79 -21.59 -20.42
N ALA A 181 8.68 -21.04 -20.91
CA ALA A 181 7.37 -21.25 -20.32
C ALA A 181 6.95 -22.71 -20.42
N LYS A 182 6.42 -23.23 -19.32
CA LYS A 182 5.83 -24.56 -19.20
C LYS A 182 4.40 -24.45 -18.71
N ASP A 183 3.63 -25.52 -18.83
CA ASP A 183 2.25 -25.60 -18.30
C ASP A 183 2.16 -25.22 -16.82
N ALA A 184 3.19 -25.55 -16.03
CA ALA A 184 3.26 -25.24 -14.60
C ALA A 184 3.48 -23.74 -14.28
N ASP A 185 3.84 -22.93 -15.28
CA ASP A 185 4.06 -21.49 -15.10
C ASP A 185 2.81 -20.66 -15.44
N VAL A 186 1.82 -21.28 -16.09
CA VAL A 186 0.57 -20.64 -16.53
C VAL A 186 -0.37 -20.43 -15.35
N GLY A 187 -0.85 -19.20 -15.20
CA GLY A 187 -1.88 -18.88 -14.20
C GLY A 187 -3.29 -18.89 -14.78
N VAL A 188 -4.28 -18.74 -13.91
CA VAL A 188 -5.69 -18.66 -14.25
C VAL A 188 -6.28 -17.34 -13.77
N PHE A 189 -7.24 -16.80 -14.52
CA PHE A 189 -8.00 -15.62 -14.12
C PHE A 189 -9.50 -15.82 -14.36
N ILE A 190 -10.34 -15.07 -13.63
CA ILE A 190 -11.81 -15.17 -13.69
C ILE A 190 -12.36 -14.33 -14.86
N SER A 191 -11.90 -13.08 -14.97
CA SER A 191 -12.28 -12.19 -16.06
C SER A 191 -11.19 -11.18 -16.35
N SER A 192 -11.06 -10.77 -17.62
CA SER A 192 -10.23 -9.63 -18.01
C SER A 192 -11.04 -8.64 -18.83
N ARG A 193 -11.07 -7.38 -18.42
CA ARG A 193 -11.71 -6.31 -19.18
C ARG A 193 -10.81 -5.09 -19.33
N CYS A 194 -11.07 -4.33 -20.38
CA CYS A 194 -10.48 -3.02 -20.58
C CYS A 194 -11.59 -1.98 -20.50
N GLU A 195 -11.46 -1.06 -19.55
CA GLU A 195 -12.37 0.06 -19.37
C GLU A 195 -11.61 1.36 -19.57
N ARG A 196 -12.29 2.37 -20.12
CA ARG A 196 -11.73 3.72 -20.20
C ARG A 196 -12.29 4.56 -19.07
N TRP A 197 -11.41 5.09 -18.22
CA TRP A 197 -11.78 6.00 -17.14
C TRP A 197 -11.24 7.39 -17.48
N GLY A 198 -12.12 8.30 -17.89
CA GLY A 198 -11.72 9.58 -18.45
C GLY A 198 -10.95 9.39 -19.76
N ASP A 199 -9.69 9.82 -19.79
CA ASP A 199 -8.80 9.68 -20.95
C ASP A 199 -7.79 8.53 -20.86
N VAL A 200 -7.85 7.74 -19.78
CA VAL A 200 -6.90 6.67 -19.53
C VAL A 200 -7.59 5.31 -19.64
N ASP A 201 -7.02 4.44 -20.47
CA ASP A 201 -7.43 3.04 -20.55
C ASP A 201 -6.86 2.25 -19.37
N HIS A 202 -7.72 1.48 -18.74
CA HIS A 202 -7.41 0.62 -17.60
C HIS A 202 -7.65 -0.84 -17.98
N TRP A 203 -6.67 -1.67 -17.68
CA TRP A 203 -6.81 -3.11 -17.70
C TRP A 203 -7.19 -3.57 -16.30
N ILE A 204 -8.32 -4.28 -16.21
CA ILE A 204 -8.81 -4.86 -14.98
C ILE A 204 -8.79 -6.37 -15.16
N LEU A 205 -8.16 -7.06 -14.22
CA LEU A 205 -8.09 -8.51 -14.13
C LEU A 205 -8.68 -8.96 -12.80
N GLU A 206 -9.72 -9.78 -12.85
CA GLU A 206 -10.30 -10.39 -11.65
C GLU A 206 -9.66 -11.75 -11.38
N THR A 207 -9.24 -11.95 -10.14
CA THR A 207 -8.54 -13.15 -9.68
C THR A 207 -9.24 -13.71 -8.44
N ASP A 208 -9.08 -15.02 -8.22
CA ASP A 208 -9.71 -15.71 -7.09
C ASP A 208 -8.98 -15.40 -5.77
N GLU A 209 -7.65 -15.33 -5.83
CA GLU A 209 -6.82 -15.10 -4.65
C GLU A 209 -5.99 -13.81 -4.74
N GLY A 210 -5.59 -13.28 -3.58
CA GLY A 210 -4.28 -12.65 -3.39
C GLY A 210 -4.06 -11.22 -3.92
N GLY A 211 -5.03 -10.57 -4.54
CA GLY A 211 -4.90 -9.19 -5.02
C GLY A 211 -6.21 -8.41 -4.94
N ALA A 212 -6.16 -7.22 -4.36
CA ALA A 212 -7.29 -6.30 -4.36
C ALA A 212 -6.84 -4.93 -4.86
N THR A 213 -7.69 -4.24 -5.63
CA THR A 213 -7.43 -2.88 -6.07
C THR A 213 -8.53 -1.96 -5.62
N PHE A 214 -8.18 -0.99 -4.78
CA PHE A 214 -9.09 0.06 -4.39
C PHE A 214 -9.03 1.21 -5.39
N VAL A 215 -10.18 1.55 -5.96
CA VAL A 215 -10.30 2.70 -6.87
C VAL A 215 -10.78 3.90 -6.05
N ALA A 216 -9.85 4.80 -5.72
CA ALA A 216 -10.13 6.03 -5.01
C ALA A 216 -10.73 7.06 -5.98
N SER A 217 -12.02 7.36 -5.83
CA SER A 217 -12.71 8.33 -6.67
C SER A 217 -12.90 9.66 -5.96
N GLY A 218 -12.81 10.76 -6.70
CA GLY A 218 -13.03 12.09 -6.13
C GLY A 218 -13.15 13.20 -7.16
N SER A 219 -13.81 14.28 -6.77
CA SER A 219 -14.07 15.44 -7.64
C SER A 219 -12.80 16.23 -7.98
N THR A 220 -11.83 16.25 -7.07
CA THR A 220 -10.53 16.92 -7.24
C THR A 220 -9.40 16.00 -6.80
N GLU A 221 -8.19 16.22 -7.30
CA GLU A 221 -7.00 15.45 -6.93
C GLU A 221 -6.71 15.50 -5.43
N THR A 222 -6.92 16.65 -4.79
CA THR A 222 -6.79 16.80 -3.32
C THR A 222 -7.74 15.89 -2.57
N VAL A 223 -8.98 15.79 -3.05
CA VAL A 223 -10.00 14.96 -2.43
C VAL A 223 -9.72 13.46 -2.66
N VAL A 224 -9.24 13.11 -3.86
CA VAL A 224 -8.75 11.74 -4.13
C VAL A 224 -7.61 11.38 -3.17
N GLY A 225 -6.61 12.24 -3.02
CA GLY A 225 -5.49 12.01 -2.09
C GLY A 225 -5.94 11.82 -0.64
N GLU A 226 -6.97 12.54 -0.20
CA GLU A 226 -7.54 12.35 1.13
C GLU A 226 -8.25 10.98 1.27
N VAL A 227 -8.94 10.53 0.22
CA VAL A 227 -9.56 9.20 0.17
C VAL A 227 -8.50 8.10 0.21
N GLU A 228 -7.42 8.24 -0.55
CA GLU A 228 -6.29 7.29 -0.55
C GLU A 228 -5.67 7.18 0.85
N ARG A 229 -5.42 8.33 1.50
CA ARG A 229 -4.90 8.38 2.87
C ARG A 229 -5.86 7.72 3.87
N CYS A 230 -7.14 8.05 3.80
CA CYS A 230 -8.15 7.47 4.67
C CYS A 230 -8.27 5.95 4.47
N PHE A 231 -8.27 5.49 3.21
CA PHE A 231 -8.30 4.07 2.91
C PHE A 231 -7.05 3.36 3.45
N ALA A 232 -5.85 3.94 3.30
CA ALA A 232 -4.63 3.37 3.85
C ALA A 232 -4.69 3.23 5.38
N ASP A 233 -5.20 4.25 6.08
CA ASP A 233 -5.40 4.21 7.54
C ASP A 233 -6.41 3.12 7.94
N ALA A 234 -7.54 3.03 7.24
CA ALA A 234 -8.57 2.04 7.50
C ALA A 234 -8.08 0.62 7.20
N LEU A 235 -7.37 0.43 6.10
CA LEU A 235 -6.78 -0.84 5.70
C LEU A 235 -5.73 -1.28 6.73
N GLY A 236 -4.86 -0.37 7.17
CA GLY A 236 -3.88 -0.65 8.21
C GLY A 236 -4.54 -1.17 9.49
N VAL A 237 -5.61 -0.51 9.95
CA VAL A 237 -6.39 -0.95 11.12
C VAL A 237 -7.06 -2.31 10.87
N ALA A 238 -7.66 -2.52 9.70
CA ALA A 238 -8.32 -3.78 9.35
C ALA A 238 -7.32 -4.95 9.31
N CYS A 239 -6.16 -4.77 8.67
CA CYS A 239 -5.09 -5.77 8.63
C CYS A 239 -4.59 -6.11 10.04
N ARG A 240 -4.31 -5.10 10.88
CA ARG A 240 -3.88 -5.34 12.27
C ARG A 240 -4.92 -6.09 13.08
N LEU A 241 -6.20 -5.82 12.87
CA LEU A 241 -7.27 -6.53 13.57
C LEU A 241 -7.41 -8.00 13.12
N LYS A 242 -7.06 -8.31 11.86
CA LYS A 242 -6.97 -9.70 11.38
C LYS A 242 -5.78 -10.43 12.02
N GLU A 243 -4.66 -9.76 12.23
CA GLU A 243 -3.47 -10.32 12.90
C GLU A 243 -3.66 -10.47 14.42
N ASP A 244 -4.28 -9.48 15.06
CA ASP A 244 -4.48 -9.41 16.51
C ASP A 244 -5.90 -8.86 16.83
N PRO A 245 -6.86 -9.74 17.18
CA PRO A 245 -8.26 -9.36 17.35
C PRO A 245 -8.57 -8.72 18.72
N ARG A 246 -7.60 -8.07 19.37
CA ARG A 246 -7.76 -7.44 20.68
C ARG A 246 -8.15 -5.96 20.56
N LEU A 247 -9.37 -5.64 21.00
CA LEU A 247 -9.93 -4.30 21.04
C LEU A 247 -10.01 -3.72 22.46
N ILE A 248 -9.74 -2.42 22.57
CA ILE A 248 -9.82 -1.64 23.80
C ILE A 248 -10.78 -0.45 23.63
N PRO A 249 -11.35 0.08 24.74
CA PRO A 249 -12.21 1.25 24.70
C PRO A 249 -11.43 2.50 24.31
N GLY A 250 -11.94 3.25 23.31
CA GLY A 250 -11.36 4.49 22.82
C GLY A 250 -11.76 5.71 23.67
N GLY A 251 -11.90 6.87 23.04
CA GLY A 251 -12.41 8.10 23.70
C GLY A 251 -11.57 8.56 24.90
N GLY A 252 -10.29 8.18 24.96
CA GLY A 252 -9.42 8.46 26.11
C GLY A 252 -9.64 7.55 27.33
N ALA A 253 -10.63 6.64 27.31
CA ALA A 253 -10.96 5.76 28.44
C ALA A 253 -9.74 4.97 28.94
N THR A 254 -9.05 4.31 28.00
CA THR A 254 -7.88 3.49 28.31
C THR A 254 -6.72 4.31 28.86
N TYR A 255 -6.48 5.52 28.33
CA TYR A 255 -5.41 6.41 28.82
C TYR A 255 -5.67 6.86 30.28
N ILE A 256 -6.91 7.21 30.60
CA ILE A 256 -7.32 7.61 31.96
C ILE A 256 -7.18 6.43 32.92
N ALA A 257 -7.63 5.25 32.51
CA ALA A 257 -7.52 4.04 33.31
C ALA A 257 -6.06 3.68 33.60
N LEU A 258 -5.17 3.78 32.60
CA LEU A 258 -3.73 3.58 32.76
C LEU A 258 -3.12 4.62 33.71
N ALA A 259 -3.42 5.91 33.54
CA ALA A 259 -2.92 6.96 34.42
C ALA A 259 -3.33 6.73 35.88
N ARG A 260 -4.60 6.37 36.13
CA ARG A 260 -5.11 6.03 37.47
C ARG A 260 -4.37 4.85 38.10
N ARG A 261 -4.15 3.78 37.33
CA ARG A 261 -3.43 2.59 37.80
C ARG A 261 -1.95 2.89 38.05
N LEU A 262 -1.31 3.71 37.21
CA LEU A 262 0.07 4.15 37.39
C LEU A 262 0.24 4.99 38.65
N ARG A 263 -0.70 5.88 38.98
CA ARG A 263 -0.64 6.64 40.25
C ARG A 263 -0.75 5.73 41.48
N ARG A 264 -1.66 4.75 41.46
CA ARG A 264 -1.71 3.73 42.54
C ARG A 264 -0.42 2.92 42.63
N TYR A 265 0.21 2.62 41.49
CA TYR A 265 1.50 1.95 41.47
C TYR A 265 2.62 2.84 42.02
N ALA A 266 2.61 4.14 41.72
CA ALA A 266 3.58 5.11 42.22
C ALA A 266 3.63 5.14 43.75
N GLU A 267 2.47 5.06 44.43
CA GLU A 267 2.39 4.99 45.90
C GLU A 267 3.16 3.81 46.51
N THR A 268 3.40 2.75 45.72
CA THR A 268 4.15 1.56 46.17
C THR A 268 5.66 1.67 45.96
N VAL A 269 6.12 2.68 45.20
CA VAL A 269 7.52 2.88 44.83
C VAL A 269 8.10 4.02 45.66
N PRO A 270 9.07 3.77 46.57
CA PRO A 270 9.69 4.82 47.34
C PRO A 270 10.73 5.58 46.50
N GLY A 271 10.89 6.88 46.77
CA GLY A 271 12.01 7.66 46.22
C GLY A 271 11.61 8.61 45.10
N ARG A 272 12.59 8.96 44.25
CA ARG A 272 12.39 9.94 43.16
C ARG A 272 11.65 9.33 41.97
N GLU A 273 11.71 8.01 41.85
CA GLU A 273 11.04 7.20 40.85
C GLU A 273 9.51 7.35 40.95
N GLN A 274 8.97 7.55 42.16
CA GLN A 274 7.56 7.87 42.37
C GLN A 274 7.13 9.09 41.53
N LEU A 275 7.90 10.18 41.62
CA LEU A 275 7.61 11.43 40.92
C LEU A 275 7.67 11.24 39.40
N ALA A 276 8.57 10.38 38.92
CA ALA A 276 8.67 10.06 37.50
C ALA A 276 7.44 9.26 37.00
N ILE A 277 6.93 8.32 37.80
CA ILE A 277 5.73 7.54 37.46
C ILE A 277 4.49 8.45 37.45
N GLU A 278 4.36 9.35 38.43
CA GLU A 278 3.28 10.34 38.48
C GLU A 278 3.32 11.28 37.26
N ALA A 279 4.51 11.80 36.92
CA ALA A 279 4.68 12.64 35.73
C ALA A 279 4.35 11.89 34.42
N PHE A 280 4.66 10.59 34.34
CA PHE A 280 4.26 9.76 33.20
C PHE A 280 2.74 9.60 33.12
N ALA A 281 2.06 9.40 34.25
CA ALA A 281 0.60 9.35 34.31
C ALA A 281 -0.04 10.68 33.85
N ASP A 282 0.53 11.82 34.23
CA ASP A 282 0.09 13.13 33.76
C ASP A 282 0.25 13.28 32.23
N GLY A 283 1.34 12.73 31.68
CA GLY A 283 1.56 12.68 30.22
C GLY A 283 0.46 11.90 29.49
N LEU A 284 0.01 10.77 30.03
CA LEU A 284 -1.10 10.00 29.44
C LEU A 284 -2.43 10.76 29.45
N GLU A 285 -2.69 11.57 30.48
CA GLU A 285 -3.90 12.40 30.57
C GLU A 285 -3.93 13.56 29.57
N THR A 286 -2.81 13.89 28.94
CA THR A 286 -2.78 14.94 27.92
C THR A 286 -3.66 14.57 26.72
N ILE A 287 -3.70 13.29 26.34
CA ILE A 287 -4.53 12.81 25.22
C ILE A 287 -6.03 13.09 25.44
N PRO A 288 -6.66 12.63 26.54
CA PRO A 288 -8.07 12.95 26.82
C PRO A 288 -8.32 14.45 27.05
N ARG A 289 -7.37 15.22 27.61
CA ARG A 289 -7.51 16.70 27.72
C ARG A 289 -7.63 17.35 26.35
N VAL A 290 -6.73 16.99 25.44
CA VAL A 290 -6.73 17.51 24.06
C VAL A 290 -7.99 17.09 23.31
N LEU A 291 -8.49 15.87 23.53
CA LEU A 291 -9.77 15.43 22.97
C LEU A 291 -10.94 16.29 23.44
N ALA A 292 -11.01 16.60 24.74
CA ALA A 292 -12.04 17.48 25.31
C ALA A 292 -11.91 18.92 24.78
N GLU A 293 -10.70 19.45 24.70
CA GLU A 293 -10.42 20.78 24.18
C GLU A 293 -10.84 20.91 22.70
N ASN A 294 -10.48 19.93 21.86
CA ASN A 294 -10.90 19.88 20.46
C ASN A 294 -12.43 19.76 20.30
N ALA A 295 -13.12 19.19 21.29
CA ALA A 295 -14.58 19.12 21.34
C ALA A 295 -15.24 20.44 21.83
N GLY A 296 -14.45 21.42 22.26
CA GLY A 296 -14.91 22.68 22.86
C GLY A 296 -15.43 22.52 24.29
N MET A 297 -14.95 21.50 25.01
CA MET A 297 -15.34 21.20 26.39
C MET A 297 -14.26 21.66 27.37
N ASP A 298 -14.63 21.85 28.64
CA ASP A 298 -13.65 22.09 29.70
C ASP A 298 -12.87 20.80 29.98
N SER A 299 -11.55 20.83 29.73
CA SER A 299 -10.69 19.65 29.80
C SER A 299 -10.48 19.14 31.22
N ILE A 300 -10.60 20.00 32.23
CA ILE A 300 -10.42 19.65 33.64
C ILE A 300 -11.68 18.98 34.15
N ASP A 301 -12.83 19.64 33.99
CA ASP A 301 -14.11 19.12 34.45
C ASP A 301 -14.45 17.79 33.78
N THR A 302 -14.20 17.68 32.47
CA THR A 302 -14.44 16.45 31.71
C THR A 302 -13.61 15.28 32.24
N LEU A 303 -12.31 15.52 32.50
CA LEU A 303 -11.45 14.49 33.06
C LEU A 303 -11.87 14.09 34.47
N LEU A 304 -12.16 15.07 35.34
CA LEU A 304 -12.59 14.79 36.71
C LEU A 304 -13.88 13.97 36.74
N GLN A 305 -14.83 14.27 35.85
CA GLN A 305 -16.05 13.48 35.69
C GLN A 305 -15.74 12.03 35.30
N ILE A 306 -14.93 11.81 34.25
CA ILE A 306 -14.59 10.45 33.80
C ILE A 306 -13.83 9.68 34.88
N VAL A 307 -12.82 10.29 35.51
CA VAL A 307 -12.04 9.67 36.59
C VAL A 307 -12.92 9.30 37.78
N SER A 308 -13.88 10.15 38.14
CA SER A 308 -14.83 9.90 39.22
C SER A 308 -15.70 8.67 38.91
N ILE A 309 -16.23 8.57 37.69
CA ILE A 309 -17.07 7.43 37.26
C ILE A 309 -16.23 6.15 37.21
N GLN A 310 -15.08 6.15 36.52
CA GLN A 310 -14.18 4.98 36.45
C GLN A 310 -13.74 4.50 37.84
N SER A 311 -13.63 5.42 38.82
CA SER A 311 -13.25 5.09 40.19
C SER A 311 -14.38 4.55 41.04
N THR A 312 -15.58 5.09 40.90
CA THR A 312 -16.75 4.69 41.69
C THR A 312 -17.33 3.37 41.18
N GLU A 313 -17.42 3.22 39.86
CA GLU A 313 -18.03 2.05 39.21
C GLU A 313 -17.02 0.93 38.90
N ASN A 314 -15.72 1.24 39.05
CA ASN A 314 -14.62 0.35 38.68
C ASN A 314 -14.70 -0.16 37.23
N ASP A 315 -15.23 0.68 36.33
CA ASP A 315 -15.36 0.42 34.91
C ASP A 315 -14.37 1.28 34.10
N ASP A 316 -13.34 0.65 33.54
CA ASP A 316 -12.31 1.32 32.73
C ASP A 316 -12.77 1.60 31.28
N THR A 317 -14.02 1.24 30.93
CA THR A 317 -14.57 1.46 29.59
C THR A 317 -15.24 2.83 29.41
N ILE A 318 -15.40 3.57 30.51
CA ILE A 318 -15.97 4.92 30.48
C ILE A 318 -14.94 5.90 29.88
N GLY A 319 -15.33 6.60 28.83
CA GLY A 319 -14.49 7.59 28.15
C GLY A 319 -15.31 8.78 27.69
N LEU A 320 -14.66 9.69 26.96
CA LEU A 320 -15.32 10.84 26.38
C LEU A 320 -15.92 10.49 25.01
N ASN A 321 -17.24 10.56 24.89
CA ASN A 321 -17.88 10.60 23.58
C ASN A 321 -17.91 12.05 23.07
N VAL A 322 -17.09 12.34 22.06
CA VAL A 322 -16.98 13.70 21.48
C VAL A 322 -18.26 14.14 20.76
N LEU A 323 -19.08 13.21 20.26
CA LEU A 323 -20.31 13.53 19.54
C LEU A 323 -21.43 13.96 20.50
N THR A 324 -21.61 13.22 21.60
CA THR A 324 -22.61 13.54 22.62
C THR A 324 -22.09 14.51 23.68
N ARG A 325 -20.76 14.70 23.74
CA ARG A 325 -20.04 15.56 24.70
C ARG A 325 -20.27 15.15 26.15
N GLN A 326 -20.37 13.84 26.39
CA GLN A 326 -20.61 13.28 27.71
C GLN A 326 -19.73 12.04 27.97
N PRO A 327 -19.42 11.75 29.25
CA PRO A 327 -18.85 10.47 29.64
C PRO A 327 -19.83 9.33 29.33
N GLU A 328 -19.39 8.33 28.57
CA GLU A 328 -20.20 7.19 28.17
C GLU A 328 -19.36 5.90 28.15
N ASN A 329 -20.04 4.75 28.15
CA ASN A 329 -19.38 3.47 27.92
C ASN A 329 -18.93 3.35 26.45
N MET A 330 -17.62 3.37 26.22
CA MET A 330 -17.06 3.39 24.88
C MET A 330 -17.27 2.07 24.12
N ARG A 331 -17.44 0.94 24.83
CA ARG A 331 -17.76 -0.34 24.18
C ARG A 331 -19.20 -0.35 23.67
N GLU A 332 -20.15 0.12 24.48
CA GLU A 332 -21.56 0.19 24.10
C GLU A 332 -21.79 1.20 22.96
N ALA A 333 -21.04 2.31 22.97
CA ALA A 333 -21.04 3.30 21.90
C ALA A 333 -20.30 2.85 20.62
N ASN A 334 -19.71 1.64 20.59
CA ASN A 334 -18.84 1.13 19.51
C ASN A 334 -17.63 2.03 19.19
N ILE A 335 -17.13 2.76 20.19
CA ILE A 335 -15.93 3.59 20.10
C ILE A 335 -14.75 2.76 20.62
N VAL A 336 -14.16 1.96 19.73
CA VAL A 336 -13.07 1.04 20.03
C VAL A 336 -11.87 1.26 19.13
N GLU A 337 -10.69 0.90 19.64
CA GLU A 337 -9.42 0.93 18.93
C GLU A 337 -8.64 -0.39 19.13
N PRO A 338 -7.77 -0.80 18.18
CA PRO A 338 -6.93 -1.97 18.37
C PRO A 338 -5.89 -1.75 19.46
N SER A 339 -5.77 -2.69 20.39
CA SER A 339 -4.81 -2.63 21.51
C SER A 339 -3.38 -2.39 21.05
N ARG A 340 -2.97 -3.03 19.96
CA ARG A 340 -1.64 -2.90 19.37
C ARG A 340 -1.28 -1.46 18.96
N VAL A 341 -2.28 -0.66 18.54
CA VAL A 341 -2.05 0.75 18.19
C VAL A 341 -1.63 1.53 19.43
N LEU A 342 -2.31 1.30 20.56
CA LEU A 342 -1.99 1.92 21.84
C LEU A 342 -0.63 1.45 22.38
N GLU A 343 -0.36 0.15 22.35
CA GLU A 343 0.92 -0.42 22.78
C GLU A 343 2.09 0.22 22.03
N GLN A 344 1.98 0.31 20.69
CA GLN A 344 3.01 0.92 19.85
C GLN A 344 3.15 2.43 20.12
N ALA A 345 2.04 3.14 20.31
CA ALA A 345 2.05 4.57 20.60
C ALA A 345 2.76 4.87 21.92
N ILE A 346 2.42 4.14 22.98
CA ILE A 346 3.03 4.32 24.31
C ILE A 346 4.52 3.91 24.27
N SER A 347 4.86 2.78 23.65
CA SER A 347 6.26 2.33 23.55
C SER A 347 7.11 3.35 22.79
N GLY A 348 6.65 3.76 21.61
CA GLY A 348 7.37 4.72 20.77
C GLY A 348 7.52 6.10 21.43
N ALA A 349 6.47 6.60 22.07
CA ALA A 349 6.54 7.84 22.83
C ALA A 349 7.54 7.74 23.99
N SER A 350 7.49 6.64 24.76
CA SER A 350 8.39 6.42 25.90
C SER A 350 9.85 6.35 25.47
N GLU A 351 10.15 5.59 24.42
CA GLU A 351 11.52 5.48 23.87
C GLU A 351 12.05 6.84 23.39
N ALA A 352 11.23 7.60 22.67
CA ALA A 352 11.60 8.93 22.20
C ALA A 352 11.82 9.90 23.38
N THR A 353 10.95 9.91 24.39
CA THR A 353 11.10 10.75 25.58
C THR A 353 12.38 10.40 26.35
N ILE A 354 12.67 9.11 26.56
CA ILE A 354 13.89 8.67 27.23
C ILE A 354 15.14 9.09 26.44
N ALA A 355 15.10 8.97 25.11
CA ALA A 355 16.21 9.39 24.26
C ALA A 355 16.48 10.89 24.40
N VAL A 356 15.44 11.73 24.37
CA VAL A 356 15.55 13.18 24.54
C VAL A 356 16.03 13.55 25.95
N LEU A 357 15.46 12.95 27.00
CA LEU A 357 15.83 13.22 28.39
C LEU A 357 17.26 12.80 28.74
N ARG A 358 17.84 11.88 27.96
CA ARG A 358 19.22 11.42 28.14
C ARG A 358 20.24 12.39 27.54
N ILE A 359 19.83 13.30 26.66
CA ILE A 359 20.72 14.30 26.08
C ILE A 359 21.10 15.28 27.20
N ASP A 360 22.37 15.23 27.61
CA ASP A 360 22.96 16.09 28.61
C ASP A 360 23.63 17.34 27.99
N ASP A 361 24.13 17.23 26.76
CA ASP A 361 24.73 18.33 26.02
C ASP A 361 24.42 18.28 24.51
N VAL A 362 24.29 19.45 23.89
CA VAL A 362 24.06 19.60 22.45
C VAL A 362 25.17 20.46 21.86
N LEU A 363 26.06 19.82 21.10
CA LEU A 363 27.18 20.48 20.45
C LEU A 363 26.81 20.81 18.99
N TRP A 364 26.68 22.11 18.69
CA TRP A 364 26.50 22.59 17.32
C TRP A 364 27.85 22.78 16.64
N ALA A 365 28.22 21.88 15.74
CA ALA A 365 29.32 22.11 14.82
C ALA A 365 28.85 22.98 13.65
N LYS A 366 29.48 24.13 13.43
CA LYS A 366 29.38 24.82 12.13
C LYS A 366 30.11 23.97 11.11
N GLN A 367 29.39 23.37 10.18
CA GLN A 367 29.98 22.94 8.93
C GLN A 367 30.42 24.19 8.18
N GLU A 368 31.69 24.55 8.30
CA GLU A 368 32.29 25.42 7.29
C GLU A 368 32.20 24.66 5.96
N ILE A 369 31.57 25.29 4.98
CA ILE A 369 31.54 24.78 3.61
C ILE A 369 32.98 24.91 3.11
N SER A 370 33.80 23.88 3.33
CA SER A 370 35.10 23.80 2.68
C SER A 370 34.84 23.46 1.22
N VAL A 371 35.21 24.37 0.33
CA VAL A 371 35.30 24.07 -1.09
C VAL A 371 36.29 22.91 -1.23
N PRO A 372 35.92 21.80 -1.89
CA PRO A 372 36.84 20.69 -2.14
C PRO A 372 38.17 21.22 -2.73
N ASP A 373 39.30 20.74 -2.23
CA ASP A 373 40.64 21.27 -2.58
C ASP A 373 40.90 21.29 -4.10
N ASP A 374 40.28 20.41 -4.86
CA ASP A 374 40.30 20.34 -6.32
C ASP A 374 39.54 21.50 -6.98
N VAL A 375 38.40 21.92 -6.43
CA VAL A 375 37.65 23.09 -6.88
C VAL A 375 38.37 24.37 -6.45
N GLN A 376 38.94 24.40 -5.25
CA GLN A 376 39.75 25.50 -4.74
C GLN A 376 41.02 25.67 -5.61
N ALA A 377 41.71 24.58 -5.97
CA ALA A 377 42.87 24.61 -6.87
C ALA A 377 42.52 25.04 -8.30
N THR A 378 41.29 24.74 -8.76
CA THR A 378 40.79 25.22 -10.06
C THR A 378 40.50 26.72 -10.02
N LEU A 379 39.94 27.22 -8.92
CA LEU A 379 39.69 28.65 -8.69
C LEU A 379 40.99 29.46 -8.51
N ASP A 380 41.98 28.89 -7.83
CA ASP A 380 43.29 29.49 -7.59
C ASP A 380 44.26 29.32 -8.79
N GLY A 381 43.81 28.66 -9.87
CA GLY A 381 44.59 28.47 -11.10
C GLY A 381 45.80 27.53 -10.97
N THR A 382 45.81 26.68 -9.94
CA THR A 382 46.89 25.71 -9.65
C THR A 382 46.56 24.27 -10.06
N ALA A 383 45.34 24.01 -10.54
CA ALA A 383 44.94 22.69 -11.02
C ALA A 383 45.78 22.23 -12.22
N ALA A 384 46.39 21.05 -12.12
CA ALA A 384 47.16 20.45 -13.20
C ALA A 384 46.22 20.11 -14.38
N ASP A 385 46.49 20.73 -15.52
CA ASP A 385 45.77 20.55 -16.79
C ASP A 385 45.81 19.08 -17.20
N ARG A 386 44.72 18.33 -16.97
CA ARG A 386 44.60 16.92 -17.35
C ARG A 386 44.29 16.86 -18.85
N ARG A 387 45.33 16.81 -19.67
CA ARG A 387 45.26 16.38 -21.07
C ARG A 387 45.08 14.88 -21.21
#